data_AF-A0A529MGQ2-F1
#
_entry.id   AF-A0A529MGQ2-F1
#
_cell.length_a   1.000
_cell.length_b   1.000
_cell.length_c   1.000
_cell.angle_alpha   90.00
_cell.angle_beta   90.00
_cell.angle_gamma   90.00
#
_symmetry.space_group_name_H-M   'P 1'
#
loop_
_entity.id
_entity.type
_entity.pdbx_description
1 polymer ?
#
loop_
_entity_poly.entity_id
_entity_poly.type
_entity_poly.pdbx_seq_one_letter_code
_entity_poly.pdbx_strand_id
1 'polypeptide(L)'
;VVGEIRETTKAGYRTLVTVLTKRMAEDLTEYLHENGIRVRYMHSDIDTLERIEILRDLRLGAFDVLVGINLLREGLDIPECGFVAILDADKEGFLRSETSLI
;
A
#
# COMPACT_ATOMS: atom_id res chain seq x y z
N VAL A 1 4.62 12.34 0.58
CA VAL A 1 3.71 11.16 0.64
C VAL A 1 2.31 11.50 1.11
N VAL A 2 2.12 12.13 2.28
CA VAL A 2 0.76 12.47 2.80
C VAL A 2 0.00 13.45 1.87
N GLY A 3 0.70 14.41 1.28
CA GLY A 3 0.10 15.36 0.33
C GLY A 3 -0.44 14.64 -0.92
N GLU A 4 0.40 13.82 -1.52
CA GLU A 4 0.11 13.04 -2.73
C GLU A 4 -1.01 12.02 -2.49
N ILE A 5 -1.01 11.36 -1.32
CA ILE A 5 -2.13 10.50 -0.89
C ILE A 5 -3.43 11.30 -0.90
N ARG A 6 -3.45 12.48 -0.28
CA ARG A 6 -4.67 13.30 -0.19
C ARG A 6 -5.15 13.76 -1.57
N GLU A 7 -4.24 14.13 -2.46
CA GLU A 7 -4.59 14.52 -3.84
C GLU A 7 -5.15 13.33 -4.63
N THR A 8 -4.51 12.16 -4.51
CA THR A 8 -4.94 10.92 -5.15
C THR A 8 -6.33 10.49 -4.67
N THR A 9 -6.55 10.51 -3.35
CA THR A 9 -7.85 10.23 -2.74
C THR A 9 -8.92 11.22 -3.20
N LYS A 10 -8.61 12.52 -3.27
CA LYS A 10 -9.55 13.54 -3.78
C LYS A 10 -9.94 13.31 -5.24
N ALA A 11 -9.03 12.77 -6.05
CA ALA A 11 -9.30 12.41 -7.43
C ALA A 11 -10.07 11.07 -7.58
N GLY A 12 -10.40 10.40 -6.47
CA GLY A 12 -11.17 9.15 -6.46
C GLY A 12 -10.33 7.89 -6.61
N TYR A 13 -9.00 8.02 -6.66
CA TYR A 13 -8.06 6.92 -6.82
C TYR A 13 -7.56 6.37 -5.46
N ARG A 14 -6.91 5.22 -5.52
CA ARG A 14 -6.27 4.52 -4.40
C ARG A 14 -4.77 4.67 -4.43
N THR A 15 -4.17 4.60 -3.24
CA THR A 15 -2.72 4.61 -3.07
C THR A 15 -2.23 3.27 -2.55
N LEU A 16 -1.15 2.76 -3.14
CA LEU A 16 -0.36 1.67 -2.59
C LEU A 16 0.94 2.21 -2.01
N VAL A 17 1.29 1.77 -0.80
CA VAL A 17 2.56 2.13 -0.17
C VAL A 17 3.33 0.86 0.15
N THR A 18 4.53 0.75 -0.41
CA THR A 18 5.45 -0.36 -0.14
C THR A 18 6.51 0.08 0.87
N VAL A 19 6.71 -0.71 1.92
CA VAL A 19 7.74 -0.54 2.97
C VAL A 19 8.57 -1.81 3.11
N LEU A 20 9.66 -1.77 3.88
CA LEU A 20 10.57 -2.93 3.98
C LEU A 20 10.22 -3.93 5.09
N THR A 21 9.49 -3.52 6.13
CA THR A 21 9.22 -4.36 7.30
C THR A 21 7.78 -4.27 7.77
N LYS A 22 7.30 -5.33 8.44
CA LYS A 22 5.97 -5.37 9.06
C LYS A 22 5.76 -4.22 10.05
N ARG A 23 6.74 -3.99 10.91
CA ARG A 23 6.72 -2.89 11.88
C ARG A 23 6.57 -1.53 11.20
N MET A 24 7.30 -1.28 10.10
CA MET A 24 7.12 -0.04 9.34
C MET A 24 5.71 0.09 8.74
N ALA A 25 5.09 -1.02 8.33
CA ALA A 25 3.73 -0.99 7.80
C ALA A 25 2.71 -0.66 8.89
N GLU A 26 2.87 -1.24 10.07
CA GLU A 26 2.06 -0.96 11.26
C GLU A 26 2.24 0.52 11.69
N ASP A 27 3.48 0.95 11.93
CA ASP A 27 3.81 2.32 12.37
C ASP A 27 3.30 3.37 11.36
N LEU A 28 3.47 3.13 10.05
CA LEU A 28 2.97 4.04 9.02
C LEU A 28 1.44 4.05 8.95
N THR A 29 0.80 2.90 9.14
CA THR A 29 -0.67 2.84 9.13
C THR A 29 -1.26 3.62 10.29
N GLU A 30 -0.69 3.48 11.49
CA GLU A 30 -1.10 4.27 12.65
C GLU A 30 -0.93 5.77 12.39
N TYR A 31 0.25 6.19 11.91
CA TYR A 31 0.50 7.59 11.55
C TYR A 31 -0.50 8.13 10.52
N LEU A 32 -0.77 7.40 9.44
CA LEU A 32 -1.72 7.82 8.41
C LEU A 32 -3.16 7.90 8.97
N HIS A 33 -3.53 6.95 9.82
CA HIS A 33 -4.82 6.92 10.48
C HIS A 33 -5.03 8.15 11.39
N GLU A 34 -4.05 8.49 12.22
CA GLU A 34 -4.06 9.69 13.07
C GLU A 34 -4.18 10.99 12.26
N ASN A 35 -3.68 10.99 11.02
CA ASN A 35 -3.80 12.10 10.07
C ASN A 35 -5.14 12.13 9.30
N GLY A 36 -6.10 11.30 9.69
CA GLY A 36 -7.45 11.24 9.14
C GLY A 36 -7.54 10.49 7.80
N ILE A 37 -6.54 9.68 7.45
CA ILE A 37 -6.54 8.90 6.21
C ILE A 37 -7.16 7.54 6.48
N ARG A 38 -8.05 7.09 5.60
CA ARG A 38 -8.60 5.73 5.65
C ARG A 38 -7.56 4.76 5.09
N VAL A 39 -6.89 4.05 5.97
CA VAL A 39 -5.74 3.20 5.64
C VAL A 39 -5.89 1.81 6.28
N ARG A 40 -5.36 0.78 5.60
CA ARG A 40 -5.10 -0.54 6.18
C ARG A 40 -3.71 -1.00 5.74
N TYR A 41 -3.16 -1.99 6.44
CA TYR A 41 -1.92 -2.66 6.03
C TYR A 41 -2.13 -4.14 5.70
N MET A 42 -1.20 -4.69 4.93
CA MET A 42 -1.10 -6.11 4.60
C MET A 42 0.36 -6.60 4.70
N HIS A 43 0.54 -7.79 5.28
CA HIS A 43 1.82 -8.52 5.30
C HIS A 43 1.58 -10.03 5.19
N SER A 44 2.66 -10.81 5.13
CA SER A 44 2.65 -12.25 4.84
C SER A 44 1.90 -13.15 5.83
N ASP A 45 1.59 -12.66 7.05
CA ASP A 45 0.96 -13.49 8.08
C ASP A 45 -0.56 -13.28 8.14
N ILE A 46 -1.11 -12.44 7.26
CA ILE A 46 -2.56 -12.29 7.06
C ILE A 46 -3.08 -13.53 6.33
N ASP A 47 -4.19 -14.09 6.80
CA ASP A 47 -4.79 -15.24 6.16
C ASP A 47 -5.37 -14.92 4.78
N THR A 48 -5.54 -15.95 3.96
CA THR A 48 -5.99 -15.78 2.57
C THR A 48 -7.35 -15.09 2.47
N LEU A 49 -8.28 -15.34 3.40
CA LEU A 49 -9.62 -14.74 3.35
C LEU A 49 -9.54 -13.27 3.74
N GLU A 50 -8.87 -12.92 4.82
CA GLU A 50 -8.69 -11.52 5.23
C GLU A 50 -7.97 -10.72 4.14
N ARG A 51 -6.96 -11.29 3.48
CA ARG A 51 -6.30 -10.66 2.33
C ARG A 51 -7.29 -10.33 1.20
N ILE A 52 -8.16 -11.28 0.84
CA ILE A 52 -9.17 -11.07 -0.20
C ILE A 52 -10.13 -9.95 0.20
N GLU A 53 -10.54 -9.91 1.47
CA GLU A 53 -11.42 -8.86 1.98
C GLU A 53 -10.76 -7.48 1.95
N ILE A 54 -9.51 -7.37 2.41
CA ILE A 54 -8.74 -6.11 2.36
C ILE A 54 -8.66 -5.58 0.93
N LEU A 55 -8.35 -6.43 -0.04
CA LEU A 55 -8.24 -6.02 -1.44
C LEU A 55 -9.59 -5.62 -2.03
N ARG A 56 -10.65 -6.37 -1.74
CA ARG A 56 -12.01 -6.03 -2.16
C ARG A 56 -12.43 -4.67 -1.59
N ASP A 57 -12.20 -4.45 -0.31
CA ASP A 57 -12.59 -3.24 0.40
C ASP A 57 -11.83 -2.00 -0.10
N LEU A 58 -10.56 -2.16 -0.49
CA LEU A 58 -9.79 -1.11 -1.16
C LEU A 58 -10.43 -0.71 -2.50
N ARG A 59 -10.79 -1.70 -3.32
CA ARG A 59 -11.42 -1.48 -4.63
C ARG A 59 -12.81 -0.83 -4.50
N LEU A 60 -13.59 -1.27 -3.51
CA LEU A 60 -14.89 -0.68 -3.17
C LEU A 60 -14.77 0.72 -2.53
N GLY A 61 -13.56 1.14 -2.14
CA GLY A 61 -13.33 2.45 -1.55
C GLY A 61 -13.77 2.57 -0.09
N ALA A 62 -13.84 1.45 0.63
CA ALA A 62 -14.01 1.45 2.08
C ALA A 62 -12.83 2.18 2.76
N PHE A 63 -11.64 2.08 2.17
CA PHE A 63 -10.46 2.84 2.53
C PHE A 63 -9.67 3.24 1.27
N ASP A 64 -8.70 4.14 1.43
CA ASP A 64 -8.02 4.80 0.30
C ASP A 64 -6.56 4.36 0.12
N VAL A 65 -5.93 3.87 1.17
CA VAL A 65 -4.50 3.55 1.19
C VAL A 65 -4.25 2.14 1.71
N LEU A 66 -3.50 1.35 0.95
CA LEU A 66 -2.99 0.06 1.40
C LEU A 66 -1.48 0.14 1.59
N VAL A 67 -1.01 -0.13 2.81
CA VAL A 67 0.42 -0.24 3.13
C VAL A 67 0.82 -1.71 3.15
N GLY A 68 1.98 -2.06 2.60
CA GLY A 68 2.47 -3.44 2.68
C GLY A 68 3.92 -3.58 2.29
N ILE A 69 4.43 -4.81 2.31
CA ILE A 69 5.86 -5.07 2.14
C ILE A 69 6.21 -5.44 0.69
N ASN A 70 5.38 -6.27 0.05
CA ASN A 70 5.65 -6.82 -1.28
C ASN A 70 4.45 -6.65 -2.23
N LEU A 71 3.64 -5.61 -2.02
CA LEU A 71 2.36 -5.40 -2.73
C LEU A 71 2.48 -5.55 -4.25
N LEU A 72 3.54 -5.01 -4.84
CA LEU A 72 3.74 -4.98 -6.29
C LEU A 72 4.07 -6.36 -6.90
N ARG A 73 4.63 -7.28 -6.10
CA ARG A 73 4.99 -8.63 -6.59
C ARG A 73 3.81 -9.61 -6.49
N GLU A 74 2.78 -9.26 -5.73
CA GLU A 74 1.68 -10.17 -5.44
C GLU A 74 0.63 -10.27 -6.57
N GLY A 75 0.88 -9.65 -7.73
CA GLY A 75 -0.06 -9.65 -8.85
C GLY A 75 -1.37 -8.95 -8.51
N LEU A 76 -1.30 -7.87 -7.72
CA LEU A 76 -2.47 -7.08 -7.34
C LEU A 76 -3.05 -6.38 -8.58
N ASP A 77 -4.25 -6.80 -8.98
CA ASP A 77 -5.04 -6.11 -10.00
C ASP A 77 -5.97 -5.08 -9.34
N ILE A 78 -5.50 -3.84 -9.25
CA ILE A 78 -6.22 -2.71 -8.67
C ILE A 78 -6.25 -1.57 -9.70
N PRO A 79 -7.21 -1.58 -10.65
CA PRO A 79 -7.38 -0.53 -11.65
C PRO A 79 -7.57 0.87 -11.04
N GLU A 80 -8.06 0.92 -9.80
CA GLU A 80 -8.31 2.16 -9.07
C GLU A 80 -7.01 2.77 -8.48
N CYS A 81 -5.86 2.09 -8.59
CA CYS A 81 -4.59 2.58 -8.08
C CYS A 81 -4.03 3.71 -8.96
N GLY A 82 -4.00 4.94 -8.42
CA GLY A 82 -3.49 6.13 -9.11
C GLY A 82 -2.13 6.62 -8.62
N PHE A 83 -1.66 6.11 -7.47
CA PHE A 83 -0.38 6.49 -6.90
C PHE A 83 0.28 5.31 -6.17
N VAL A 84 1.58 5.15 -6.38
CA VAL A 84 2.40 4.16 -5.70
C VAL A 84 3.57 4.87 -5.02
N ALA A 85 3.69 4.71 -3.71
CA ALA A 85 4.85 5.17 -2.95
C ALA A 85 5.70 3.96 -2.54
N ILE A 86 7.00 4.02 -2.78
CA ILE A 86 7.96 3.00 -2.34
C ILE A 86 8.91 3.67 -1.36
N LEU A 87 8.84 3.28 -0.09
CA LEU A 87 9.65 3.82 0.98
C LEU A 87 10.89 2.97 1.22
N ASP A 88 12.01 3.62 1.53
CA ASP A 88 13.34 3.00 1.72
C ASP A 88 13.86 2.22 0.50
N ALA A 89 13.49 2.68 -0.70
CA ALA A 89 14.01 2.26 -2.01
C ALA A 89 15.55 2.11 -2.08
N ASP A 90 16.27 2.85 -1.23
CA ASP A 90 17.72 3.02 -1.29
C ASP A 90 18.52 2.10 -0.35
N LYS A 91 17.85 1.24 0.44
CA LYS A 91 18.55 0.19 1.20
C LYS A 91 18.90 -0.96 0.24
N GLU A 92 20.19 -1.09 -0.06
CA GLU A 92 20.80 -2.07 -0.97
C GLU A 92 20.12 -3.45 -0.91
N GLY A 93 19.21 -3.73 -1.84
CA GLY A 93 18.63 -5.07 -1.98
C GLY A 93 17.25 -5.15 -2.63
N PHE A 94 16.38 -4.14 -2.48
CA PHE A 94 14.97 -4.33 -2.85
C PHE A 94 14.61 -3.90 -4.28
N LEU A 95 15.30 -2.91 -4.87
CA LEU A 95 14.94 -2.32 -6.19
C LEU A 95 15.96 -2.55 -7.32
N ARG A 96 16.92 -3.48 -7.16
CA ARG A 96 17.95 -3.75 -8.18
C ARG A 96 17.75 -5.03 -8.98
N SER A 97 16.50 -5.47 -9.22
CA SER A 97 16.26 -6.40 -10.32
C SER A 97 15.33 -5.73 -11.34
N GLU A 98 15.79 -5.67 -12.60
CA GLU A 98 15.00 -5.23 -13.76
C GLU A 98 13.65 -5.97 -13.86
N THR A 99 13.51 -7.12 -13.17
CA THR A 99 12.28 -7.92 -13.07
C THR A 99 11.23 -7.44 -12.06
N SER A 100 11.52 -6.47 -11.19
CA SER A 100 10.52 -5.98 -10.22
C SER A 100 9.53 -4.96 -10.81
N LEU A 101 9.73 -4.53 -12.06
CA LEU A 101 8.92 -3.52 -12.77
C LEU A 101 8.28 -4.06 -14.06
N ILE A 102 7.94 -5.35 -14.12
CA ILE A 102 7.23 -5.95 -15.26
C ILE A 102 5.74 -6.07 -14.94
#